data_AF-A0A7Y2C8F1-F1
#
_entry.id   AF-A0A7Y2C8F1-F1
#
_cell.length_a   1.000
_cell.length_b   1.000
_cell.length_c   1.000
_cell.angle_alpha   90.00
_cell.angle_beta   90.00
_cell.angle_gamma   90.00
#
_symmetry.space_group_name_H-M   'P 1'
#
loop_
_entity.id
_entity.type
_entity.pdbx_description
1 polymer ?
#
loop_
_entity_poly.entity_id
_entity_poly.type
_entity_poly.pdbx_seq_one_letter_code
_entity_poly.pdbx_strand_id
1 'polypeptide(L)'
;MYESIKRVFDVLVALVLLAALLPLLLPVVLVLRFTAEGEVFYFQDRVGYLNRQFRIWKFATMLKNSPSMPGGEITLRNDPRITTG
;
A
#
# COMPACT_ATOMS: atom_id res chain seq x y z
N MET A 1 -11.77 -25.69 11.59
CA MET A 1 -10.48 -26.42 11.45
C MET A 1 -9.69 -25.94 10.23
N TYR A 2 -10.29 -25.87 9.03
CA TYR A 2 -9.63 -25.33 7.82
C TYR A 2 -9.20 -23.85 7.94
N GLU A 3 -10.03 -23.00 8.55
CA GLU A 3 -9.73 -21.56 8.72
C GLU A 3 -8.45 -21.31 9.54
N SER A 4 -8.21 -22.09 10.59
CA SER A 4 -7.02 -21.95 11.44
C SER A 4 -5.74 -22.35 10.72
N ILE A 5 -5.77 -23.45 9.96
CA ILE A 5 -4.63 -23.92 9.16
C ILE A 5 -4.33 -22.91 8.04
N LYS A 6 -5.37 -22.43 7.35
CA LYS A 6 -5.25 -21.37 6.35
C LYS A 6 -4.61 -20.13 6.93
N ARG A 7 -5.05 -19.68 8.12
CA ARG A 7 -4.48 -18.50 8.77
C ARG A 7 -3.00 -18.66 9.10
N VAL A 8 -2.59 -19.82 9.60
CA VAL A 8 -1.18 -20.10 9.89
C VAL A 8 -0.37 -20.11 8.60
N PHE A 9 -0.86 -20.77 7.56
CA PHE A 9 -0.22 -20.79 6.25
C PHE A 9 -0.08 -19.39 5.65
N ASP A 10 -1.14 -18.59 5.66
CA ASP A 10 -1.14 -17.20 5.15
C ASP A 10 -0.08 -16.35 5.86
N VAL A 11 0.07 -16.48 7.19
CA VAL A 11 1.07 -15.74 7.97
C VAL A 11 2.49 -16.21 7.64
N LEU A 12 2.72 -17.53 7.55
CA LEU A 12 4.04 -18.08 7.23
C LEU A 12 4.49 -17.66 5.83
N VAL A 13 3.62 -17.80 4.83
CA VAL A 13 3.92 -17.39 3.45
C VAL A 13 4.14 -15.89 3.37
N ALA A 14 3.31 -15.09 4.05
CA ALA A 14 3.49 -13.63 4.08
C ALA A 14 4.83 -13.21 4.69
N LEU A 15 5.28 -13.84 5.77
CA LEU A 15 6.57 -13.56 6.40
C LEU A 15 7.74 -13.92 5.49
N VAL A 16 7.68 -15.08 4.83
CA VAL A 16 8.73 -15.52 3.88
C VAL A 16 8.81 -14.57 2.70
N LEU A 17 7.66 -14.20 2.10
CA LEU A 17 7.62 -13.25 0.98
C LEU A 17 8.10 -11.86 1.40
N LEU A 18 7.74 -11.39 2.59
CA LEU A 18 8.18 -10.10 3.10
C LEU A 18 9.70 -10.07 3.29
N ALA A 19 10.28 -11.13 3.86
CA ALA A 19 11.73 -11.25 4.03
C ALA A 19 12.46 -11.33 2.69
N ALA A 20 11.93 -12.09 1.73
CA ALA A 20 12.49 -12.22 0.39
C ALA A 20 12.41 -10.92 -0.42
N LEU A 21 11.34 -10.13 -0.24
CA LEU A 21 11.14 -8.85 -0.92
C LEU A 21 11.83 -7.68 -0.23
N LEU A 22 12.23 -7.82 1.04
CA LEU A 22 12.92 -6.78 1.80
C LEU A 22 14.06 -6.05 1.04
N PRO A 23 15.01 -6.75 0.37
CA PRO A 23 16.07 -6.07 -0.39
C PRO A 23 15.55 -5.20 -1.55
N LEU A 24 14.37 -5.49 -2.09
CA LEU A 24 13.71 -4.67 -3.11
C LEU A 24 12.88 -3.53 -2.51
N LEU A 25 12.21 -3.78 -1.38
CA LEU A 25 11.36 -2.78 -0.73
C LEU A 25 12.17 -1.65 -0.08
N LEU A 26 13.38 -1.92 0.41
CA LEU A 26 14.24 -0.91 1.05
C LEU A 26 14.61 0.25 0.10
N PRO A 27 15.11 0.02 -1.13
CA PRO A 27 15.31 1.08 -2.11
C PRO A 27 14.05 1.87 -2.43
N VAL A 28 12.89 1.21 -2.53
CA VAL A 28 11.61 1.88 -2.80
C VAL A 28 11.27 2.84 -1.66
N VAL A 29 11.42 2.42 -0.41
CA VAL A 29 11.23 3.27 0.77
C VAL A 29 12.15 4.49 0.73
N LEU A 30 13.43 4.30 0.36
CA LEU A 30 14.38 5.40 0.24
C LEU A 30 13.96 6.40 -0.85
N VAL A 31 13.63 5.92 -2.05
CA VAL A 31 13.19 6.78 -3.16
C VAL A 31 11.96 7.60 -2.75
N LEU A 32 10.95 6.94 -2.19
CA LEU A 32 9.72 7.62 -1.73
C LEU A 32 10.00 8.65 -0.64
N ARG A 33 10.95 8.37 0.26
CA ARG A 33 11.36 9.31 1.32
C ARG A 33 11.98 10.60 0.77
N PHE A 34 12.60 10.53 -0.42
CA PHE A 34 13.18 11.69 -1.11
C PHE A 34 12.22 12.37 -2.09
N THR A 35 10.98 11.88 -2.25
CA THR A 35 9.97 12.59 -3.05
C THR A 35 9.47 13.84 -2.33
N ALA A 36 8.82 14.75 -3.07
CA ALA A 36 8.38 16.07 -2.60
C ALA A 36 7.52 16.03 -1.31
N GLU A 37 6.74 14.96 -1.08
CA GLU A 37 5.92 14.82 0.13
C GLU A 37 6.61 14.05 1.26
N GLY A 38 7.65 13.26 0.96
CA GLY A 38 8.42 12.48 1.92
C GLY A 38 7.63 11.39 2.67
N GLU A 39 6.38 11.14 2.25
CA GLU A 39 5.54 10.05 2.75
C GLU A 39 5.89 8.75 2.02
N VAL A 40 6.06 7.67 2.78
CA VAL A 40 6.39 6.35 2.23
C VAL A 40 5.16 5.47 2.12
N PHE A 41 4.28 5.54 3.12
CA PHE A 41 3.09 4.70 3.23
C PHE A 41 1.82 5.52 3.17
N TYR A 42 0.92 5.10 2.28
CA TYR A 42 -0.46 5.56 2.18
C TYR A 42 -1.41 4.49 2.75
N PHE A 43 -2.46 4.96 3.40
CA PHE A 43 -3.44 4.11 4.08
C PHE A 43 -4.82 4.27 3.46
N GLN A 44 -5.39 3.17 2.96
CA GLN A 44 -6.74 3.15 2.41
C GLN A 44 -7.65 2.24 3.22
N ASP A 45 -8.78 2.76 3.70
CA ASP A 45 -9.77 1.95 4.41
C ASP A 45 -10.60 1.13 3.42
N ARG A 46 -10.80 -0.15 3.72
CA ARG A 46 -11.60 -1.10 2.93
C ARG A 46 -12.45 -1.97 3.84
N VAL A 47 -13.60 -2.39 3.32
CA VAL A 47 -14.47 -3.36 3.99
C VAL A 47 -13.90 -4.76 3.79
N GLY A 48 -13.65 -5.46 4.89
CA GLY A 48 -13.07 -6.81 4.90
C GLY A 48 -14.04 -7.88 5.40
N TYR A 49 -13.46 -8.95 5.94
CA TYR A 49 -14.20 -10.11 6.44
C TYR A 49 -15.23 -9.71 7.51
N LEU A 50 -16.46 -10.23 7.39
CA LEU A 50 -17.59 -9.92 8.27
C LEU A 50 -17.89 -8.41 8.39
N ASN A 51 -17.76 -7.68 7.28
CA ASN A 51 -18.03 -6.23 7.22
C ASN A 51 -17.16 -5.39 8.16
N ARG A 52 -16.02 -5.95 8.63
CA ARG A 52 -15.07 -5.23 9.46
C ARG A 52 -14.18 -4.38 8.57
N GLN A 53 -14.12 -3.09 8.85
CA GLN A 53 -13.20 -2.20 8.16
C GLN A 53 -11.76 -2.55 8.54
N PHE A 54 -10.87 -2.53 7.55
CA PHE A 54 -9.44 -2.67 7.75
C PHE A 54 -8.71 -1.74 6.80
N ARG A 55 -7.49 -1.40 7.18
CA ARG A 55 -6.65 -0.45 6.46
C ARG A 55 -5.62 -1.18 5.64
N ILE A 56 -5.60 -0.91 4.34
CA ILE A 56 -4.57 -1.39 3.43
C ILE A 56 -3.39 -0.44 3.46
N TRP A 57 -2.20 -1.00 3.63
CA TRP A 57 -0.93 -0.29 3.57
C TRP A 57 -0.43 -0.35 2.12
N LYS A 58 -0.17 0.81 1.52
CA LYS A 58 0.35 0.93 0.16
C LYS A 58 1.53 1.88 0.16
N PHE A 59 2.37 1.81 -0.87
CA PHE A 59 3.36 2.84 -1.11
C PHE A 59 2.70 4.14 -1.57
N ALA A 60 3.13 5.26 -1.02
CA ALA A 60 2.63 6.58 -1.38
C ALA A 60 3.26 7.02 -2.72
N THR A 61 2.62 6.67 -3.83
CA THR A 61 3.03 7.07 -5.19
C THR A 61 2.22 8.24 -5.74
N MET A 62 1.25 8.73 -4.96
CA MET A 62 0.38 9.84 -5.32
C MET A 62 0.36 10.85 -4.17
N LEU A 63 0.07 12.10 -4.52
CA LEU A 63 -0.09 13.19 -3.57
C LEU A 63 -1.09 12.83 -2.46
N LYS A 64 -0.80 13.19 -1.22
CA LYS A 64 -1.63 12.91 -0.04
C LYS A 64 -3.08 13.34 -0.19
N ASN A 65 -3.30 14.48 -0.84
CA ASN A 65 -4.64 15.04 -1.09
C ASN A 65 -5.32 14.46 -2.34
N SER A 66 -4.74 13.44 -2.98
CA SER A 66 -5.26 12.81 -4.18
C SER A 66 -6.73 12.38 -4.07
N PRO A 67 -7.21 11.75 -2.97
CA PRO A 67 -8.61 11.36 -2.84
C PRO A 67 -9.60 12.54 -2.82
N SER A 68 -9.14 13.72 -2.39
CA SER A 68 -9.93 14.96 -2.34
C SER A 68 -9.85 15.81 -3.62
N MET A 69 -8.98 15.42 -4.57
CA MET A 69 -8.80 16.10 -5.84
C MET A 69 -9.75 15.55 -6.93
N PRO A 70 -10.00 16.33 -8.00
CA PRO A 70 -10.81 15.86 -9.14
C PRO A 70 -10.27 14.54 -9.70
N GLY A 71 -11.12 13.50 -9.76
CA GLY A 71 -10.72 12.13 -10.12
C GLY A 71 -10.93 11.10 -9.01
N GLY A 72 -11.06 11.52 -7.75
CA GLY A 72 -11.42 10.65 -6.63
C GLY A 72 -10.44 9.48 -6.43
N GLU A 73 -10.93 8.27 -6.13
CA GLU A 73 -10.05 7.09 -5.98
C GLU A 73 -9.57 6.48 -7.30
N ILE A 74 -10.04 6.97 -8.45
CA ILE A 74 -9.75 6.40 -9.76
C ILE A 74 -8.56 7.13 -10.38
N THR A 75 -7.50 6.38 -10.70
CA THR A 75 -6.32 6.90 -11.40
C THR A 75 -6.59 6.93 -12.91
N LEU A 76 -6.42 8.10 -13.53
CA LEU A 76 -6.53 8.26 -14.99
C LEU A 76 -5.15 8.16 -15.66
N ARG A 77 -5.13 7.99 -16.98
CA ARG A 77 -3.88 8.04 -17.76
C ARG A 77 -3.36 9.50 -17.76
N ASN A 78 -2.08 9.71 -17.40
CA ASN A 78 -1.47 11.03 -17.14
C ASN A 78 -2.09 11.80 -15.95
N ASP A 79 -2.31 11.11 -14.83
CA ASP A 79 -2.86 11.74 -13.63
C ASP A 79 -1.87 12.75 -13.00
N PRO A 80 -2.28 14.02 -12.81
CA PRO A 80 -1.41 15.05 -12.23
C PRO A 80 -1.10 14.79 -10.75
N ARG A 81 -1.76 13.83 -10.12
CA ARG A 81 -1.57 13.47 -8.70
C ARG A 81 -0.43 12.50 -8.48
N ILE A 82 0.26 12.04 -9.54
CA ILE A 82 1.42 11.15 -9.43
C ILE A 82 2.64 11.96 -8.99
N THR A 83 3.32 11.52 -7.93
CA THR A 83 4.57 12.15 -7.49
C THR A 83 5.69 11.80 -8.47
N THR A 84 6.05 12.75 -9.33
CA THR A 84 7.26 12.68 -10.15
C THR A 84 8.46 13.11 -9.29
N GLY A 85 9.52 12.31 -9.29
CA GLY A 85 10.80 12.65 -8.63
C GLY A 85 11.58 13.72 -9.37
#